data_AF-A0A318AMY4-F1
#
_entry.id   AF-A0A318AMY4-F1
#
_cell.length_a   1.000
_cell.length_b   1.000
_cell.length_c   1.000
_cell.angle_alpha   90.00
_cell.angle_beta   90.00
_cell.angle_gamma   90.00
#
_symmetry.space_group_name_H-M   'P 1'
#
loop_
_entity.id
_entity.type
_entity.pdbx_description
1 polymer ?
#
loop_
_entity_poly.entity_id
_entity_poly.type
_entity_poly.pdbx_seq_one_letter_code
_entity_poly.pdbx_strand_id
1 'polypeptide(L)'
;MSLDIVEIAVGDRTVGLAVARPAGPARAAVSFSHGAFSAPGKYAALLEGWAARCLLVAAPLHVDSTDHPQREAYDQAAVWRTRLEDQAATLDWLAGQGRLR
;
A
#
# COMPACT_ATOMS: atom_id res chain seq x y z
N MET A 1 -15.50 4.06 -4.63
CA MET A 1 -14.41 4.79 -5.32
C MET A 1 -13.38 3.76 -5.68
N SER A 2 -13.05 3.54 -6.95
CA SER A 2 -11.98 2.58 -7.29
C SER A 2 -10.67 3.02 -6.64
N LEU A 3 -9.92 2.07 -6.07
CA LEU A 3 -8.54 2.32 -5.65
C LEU A 3 -7.70 2.57 -6.89
N ASP A 4 -6.86 3.60 -6.85
CA ASP A 4 -5.86 3.85 -7.91
C ASP A 4 -4.63 3.00 -7.61
N ILE A 5 -4.02 2.39 -8.63
CA ILE A 5 -2.73 1.70 -8.47
C ILE A 5 -1.61 2.65 -8.86
N VAL A 6 -0.68 2.87 -7.94
CA VAL A 6 0.56 3.64 -8.17
C VAL A 6 1.74 2.69 -8.00
N GLU A 7 2.55 2.53 -9.03
CA GLU A 7 3.78 1.75 -8.96
C GLU A 7 4.92 2.60 -8.36
N ILE A 8 5.62 2.05 -7.37
CA ILE A 8 6.82 2.64 -6.79
C ILE A 8 8.01 1.70 -6.92
N ALA A 9 9.22 2.27 -7.00
CA ALA A 9 10.46 1.50 -6.99
C ALA A 9 10.88 1.18 -5.55
N VAL A 10 11.24 -0.08 -5.29
CA VAL A 10 11.77 -0.58 -4.02
C VAL A 10 13.00 -1.43 -4.30
N GLY A 11 14.18 -0.80 -4.29
CA GLY A 11 15.41 -1.44 -4.76
C GLY A 11 15.31 -1.78 -6.25
N ASP A 12 15.45 -3.06 -6.58
CA ASP A 12 15.28 -3.62 -7.93
C ASP A 12 13.84 -4.09 -8.23
N ARG A 13 12.94 -4.01 -7.24
CA ARG A 13 11.54 -4.40 -7.36
C ARG A 13 10.64 -3.21 -7.69
N THR A 14 9.51 -3.51 -8.31
CA THR A 14 8.39 -2.58 -8.45
C THR A 14 7.26 -3.05 -7.55
N VAL A 15 6.66 -2.13 -6.78
CA VAL A 15 5.56 -2.42 -5.86
C VAL A 15 4.34 -1.57 -6.21
N GLY A 16 3.22 -2.23 -6.46
CA GLY A 16 1.93 -1.58 -6.67
C GLY A 16 1.31 -1.16 -5.35
N LEU A 17 1.08 0.15 -5.19
CA LEU A 17 0.33 0.73 -4.09
C LEU A 17 -1.13 0.91 -4.51
N ALA A 18 -2.06 0.26 -3.81
CA ALA A 18 -3.45 0.64 -3.90
C ALA A 18 -3.68 1.91 -3.05
N VAL A 19 -4.04 3.00 -3.71
CA VAL A 19 -4.16 4.33 -3.11
C VAL A 19 -5.64 4.71 -3.03
N ALA A 20 -6.08 5.08 -1.83
CA ALA A 20 -7.37 5.71 -1.60
C ALA A 20 -7.15 7.19 -1.26
N ARG A 21 -7.59 8.09 -2.15
CA ARG A 21 -7.43 9.54 -1.97
C ARG A 21 -8.70 10.15 -1.38
N PRO A 22 -8.57 11.04 -0.38
CA PRO A 22 -9.71 11.81 0.10
C PRO A 22 -10.17 12.83 -0.95
N ALA A 23 -11.46 13.17 -0.97
CA ALA A 23 -12.00 14.19 -1.86
C ALA A 23 -11.58 15.63 -1.46
N GLY A 24 -11.29 15.83 -0.17
CA GLY A 24 -10.79 17.09 0.38
C GLY A 24 -9.33 17.00 0.83
N PRO A 25 -8.80 18.05 1.48
CA PRO A 25 -7.44 18.02 2.02
C PRO A 25 -7.21 16.83 2.96
N ALA A 26 -6.11 16.11 2.76
CA ALA A 26 -5.72 15.02 3.64
C ALA A 26 -5.31 15.55 5.02
N ARG A 27 -5.93 15.01 6.07
CA ARG A 27 -5.66 15.32 7.48
C ARG A 27 -4.53 14.47 8.07
N ALA A 28 -4.39 13.26 7.56
CA ALA A 28 -3.34 12.32 7.94
C ALA A 28 -3.12 11.29 6.82
N ALA A 29 -1.99 10.60 6.89
CA ALA A 29 -1.67 9.48 6.00
C ALA A 29 -1.75 8.16 6.78
N VAL A 30 -2.11 7.08 6.08
CA VAL A 30 -2.11 5.71 6.58
C VAL A 30 -1.37 4.83 5.58
N SER A 31 -0.27 4.22 6.03
CA SER A 31 0.32 3.07 5.33
C SER A 31 -0.38 1.81 5.82
N PHE A 32 -1.08 1.10 4.93
CA PHE A 32 -1.87 -0.07 5.28
C PHE A 32 -1.21 -1.35 4.77
N SER A 33 -0.79 -2.23 5.69
CA SER A 33 -0.31 -3.57 5.35
C SER A 33 -1.48 -4.58 5.38
N HIS A 34 -1.66 -5.35 4.30
CA HIS A 34 -2.67 -6.40 4.29
C HIS A 34 -2.22 -7.62 5.12
N GLY A 35 -3.20 -8.41 5.59
CA GLY A 35 -2.93 -9.69 6.26
C GLY A 35 -2.25 -10.71 5.34
N ALA A 36 -1.63 -11.74 5.93
CA ALA A 36 -0.98 -12.80 5.18
C ALA A 36 -1.93 -13.43 4.14
N PHE A 37 -1.42 -13.73 2.94
CA PHE A 37 -2.19 -14.34 1.84
C PHE A 37 -3.42 -13.52 1.38
N SER A 38 -3.45 -12.22 1.67
CA SER A 38 -4.50 -11.29 1.23
C SER A 38 -3.92 -10.24 0.27
N ALA A 39 -4.73 -9.27 -0.14
CA ALA A 39 -4.33 -8.18 -1.02
C ALA A 39 -5.06 -6.88 -0.66
N PRO A 40 -4.51 -5.70 -0.98
CA PRO A 40 -5.16 -4.42 -0.69
C PRO A 40 -6.60 -4.30 -1.21
N GLY A 41 -6.87 -4.81 -2.43
CA GLY A 41 -8.20 -4.76 -3.04
C GLY A 41 -9.29 -5.48 -2.22
N LYS A 42 -8.92 -6.50 -1.44
CA LYS A 42 -9.85 -7.22 -0.55
C LYS A 42 -10.29 -6.36 0.66
N TYR A 43 -9.61 -5.23 0.91
CA TYR A 43 -9.93 -4.26 1.95
C TYR A 43 -10.52 -2.95 1.40
N ALA A 44 -10.91 -2.90 0.11
CA ALA A 44 -11.33 -1.65 -0.54
C ALA A 44 -12.36 -0.84 0.27
N ALA A 45 -13.40 -1.49 0.81
CA ALA A 45 -14.39 -0.82 1.65
C ALA A 45 -13.81 -0.11 2.89
N LEU A 46 -12.79 -0.70 3.53
CA LEU A 46 -12.09 -0.09 4.66
C LEU A 46 -11.24 1.10 4.22
N LEU A 47 -10.44 0.93 3.15
CA LEU A 47 -9.54 1.95 2.64
C LEU A 47 -10.32 3.17 2.13
N GLU A 48 -11.42 2.94 1.40
CA GLU A 48 -12.36 3.98 0.98
C GLU A 48 -13.04 4.64 2.18
N GLY A 49 -13.40 3.87 3.21
CA GLY A 49 -13.96 4.39 4.45
C GLY A 49 -13.02 5.34 5.19
N TRP A 50 -11.71 5.09 5.15
CA TRP A 50 -10.68 6.00 5.68
C TRP A 50 -10.51 7.24 4.80
N ALA A 51 -10.49 7.09 3.47
CA ALA A 51 -10.45 8.22 2.54
C ALA A 51 -11.65 9.17 2.70
N ALA A 52 -12.85 8.62 2.91
CA ALA A 52 -14.05 9.39 3.21
C ALA A 52 -13.96 10.22 4.51
N ARG A 53 -12.99 9.90 5.39
CA ARG A 53 -12.69 10.63 6.63
C ARG A 53 -11.45 11.52 6.51
N CYS A 54 -11.07 11.85 5.27
CA CYS A 54 -9.92 12.67 4.92
C CYS A 54 -8.56 12.06 5.29
N LEU A 55 -8.44 10.74 5.30
CA LEU A 55 -7.17 10.03 5.47
C LEU A 55 -6.64 9.61 4.08
N LEU A 56 -5.43 10.03 3.72
CA LEU A 56 -4.76 9.50 2.54
C LEU A 56 -4.21 8.11 2.84
N VAL A 57 -4.63 7.10 2.08
CA VAL A 57 -4.22 5.72 2.34
C VAL A 57 -3.39 5.20 1.17
N ALA A 58 -2.27 4.56 1.47
CA ALA A 58 -1.52 3.76 0.51
C ALA A 58 -1.31 2.36 1.06
N ALA A 59 -1.60 1.35 0.25
CA ALA A 59 -1.55 -0.05 0.64
C ALA A 59 -0.71 -0.84 -0.38
N PRO A 60 0.54 -1.22 -0.06
CA PRO A 60 1.37 -2.02 -0.96
C PRO A 60 0.79 -3.43 -1.14
N LEU A 61 0.92 -3.98 -2.35
CA LEU A 61 0.75 -5.40 -2.62
C LEU A 61 2.04 -6.13 -2.27
N HIS A 62 2.09 -6.78 -1.10
CA HIS A 62 3.26 -7.55 -0.68
C HIS A 62 3.37 -8.89 -1.42
N VAL A 63 4.59 -9.40 -1.52
CA VAL A 63 4.91 -10.63 -2.27
C VAL A 63 4.24 -11.90 -1.73
N ASP A 64 3.80 -11.91 -0.47
CA ASP A 64 3.05 -13.03 0.12
C ASP A 64 1.55 -13.03 -0.22
N SER A 65 1.06 -12.00 -0.91
CA SER A 65 -0.31 -11.95 -1.42
C SER A 65 -0.56 -13.08 -2.42
N THR A 66 -1.70 -13.75 -2.31
CA THR A 66 -2.16 -14.73 -3.33
C THR A 66 -2.36 -14.11 -4.71
N ASP A 67 -2.44 -12.79 -4.77
CA ASP A 67 -2.73 -12.03 -5.98
C ASP A 67 -1.43 -11.43 -6.55
N HIS A 68 -0.27 -11.66 -5.91
CA HIS A 68 1.02 -11.23 -6.40
C HIS A 68 1.55 -12.19 -7.47
N PRO A 69 1.88 -11.71 -8.69
CA PRO A 69 2.20 -12.57 -9.84
C PRO A 69 3.48 -13.39 -9.64
N GLN A 70 4.38 -12.93 -8.79
CA GLN A 70 5.66 -13.59 -8.51
C GLN A 70 5.71 -14.22 -7.11
N ARG A 71 4.57 -14.43 -6.44
CA ARG A 71 4.54 -14.95 -5.06
C ARG A 71 5.42 -16.18 -4.84
N GLU A 72 5.42 -17.12 -5.80
CA GLU A 72 6.17 -18.38 -5.71
C GLU A 72 7.70 -18.21 -5.74
N ALA A 73 8.20 -17.03 -6.13
CA ALA A 73 9.63 -16.74 -6.17
C ALA A 73 10.22 -16.37 -4.79
N TYR A 74 9.39 -16.25 -3.75
CA TYR A 74 9.81 -15.75 -2.44
C TYR A 74 9.63 -16.81 -1.34
N ASP A 75 10.69 -17.05 -0.57
CA ASP A 75 10.60 -17.83 0.66
C ASP A 75 10.11 -16.98 1.85
N GLN A 76 9.89 -17.61 3.00
CA GLN A 76 9.38 -16.92 4.19
C GLN A 76 10.34 -15.85 4.74
N ALA A 77 11.65 -16.03 4.62
CA ALA A 77 12.60 -15.03 5.08
C ALA A 77 12.55 -13.78 4.17
N ALA A 78 12.46 -14.01 2.86
CA ALA A 78 12.31 -12.96 1.87
C ALA A 78 11.00 -12.18 2.08
N VAL A 79 9.88 -12.85 2.36
CA VAL A 79 8.58 -12.21 2.64
C VAL A 79 8.67 -11.17 3.75
N TRP A 80 9.28 -11.51 4.89
CA TRP A 80 9.39 -10.57 6.01
C TRP A 80 10.27 -9.37 5.68
N ARG A 81 11.40 -9.62 5.03
CA ARG A 81 12.30 -8.55 4.57
C ARG A 81 11.57 -7.62 3.61
N THR A 82 10.96 -8.16 2.55
CA THR A 82 10.28 -7.34 1.53
C THR A 82 9.10 -6.58 2.12
N ARG A 83 8.34 -7.16 3.07
CA ARG A 83 7.26 -6.42 3.75
C ARG A 83 7.74 -5.15 4.45
N LEU A 84 8.88 -5.22 5.12
CA LEU A 84 9.47 -4.06 5.80
C LEU A 84 9.94 -3.00 4.79
N GLU A 85 10.61 -3.44 3.72
CA GLU A 85 11.06 -2.56 2.62
C GLU A 85 9.88 -1.86 1.95
N ASP A 86 8.84 -2.60 1.60
CA ASP A 86 7.63 -2.09 0.95
C ASP A 86 6.92 -1.06 1.85
N GLN A 87 6.84 -1.33 3.16
CA GLN A 87 6.25 -0.39 4.12
C GLN A 87 7.07 0.89 4.28
N ALA A 88 8.39 0.79 4.37
CA ALA A 88 9.27 1.96 4.42
C ALA A 88 9.11 2.83 3.17
N ALA A 89 9.15 2.21 1.98
CA ALA A 89 8.98 2.92 0.72
C ALA A 89 7.56 3.52 0.56
N THR A 90 6.53 2.85 1.08
CA THR A 90 5.16 3.39 1.12
C THR A 90 5.09 4.65 2.00
N LEU A 91 5.74 4.63 3.17
CA LEU A 91 5.80 5.79 4.07
C LEU A 91 6.55 6.97 3.43
N ASP A 92 7.68 6.70 2.75
CA ASP A 92 8.42 7.73 2.02
C ASP A 92 7.58 8.34 0.89
N TRP A 93 6.88 7.50 0.13
CA TRP A 93 5.96 7.95 -0.92
C TRP A 93 4.85 8.84 -0.35
N LEU A 94 4.24 8.43 0.78
CA LEU A 94 3.20 9.18 1.48
C LEU A 94 3.72 10.54 1.98
N ALA A 95 4.93 10.58 2.54
CA ALA A 95 5.58 11.82 2.98
C ALA A 95 5.80 12.80 1.80
N GLY A 96 6.06 12.27 0.61
CA GLY A 96 6.19 13.03 -0.63
C GLY A 96 4.88 13.60 -1.20
N GLN A 97 3.70 13.17 -0.74
CA GLN A 97 2.41 13.62 -1.29
C GLN A 97 1.98 15.05 -0.84
N GLY A 98 2.86 15.78 -0.13
CA GLY A 98 2.60 17.14 0.34
C GLY A 98 2.01 17.19 1.76
N ARG A 99 2.09 18.38 2.39
CA ARG A 99 1.75 18.57 3.81
C ARG A 99 0.31 18.14 4.10
N LEU A 100 0.16 17.01 4.80
CA LEU A 100 -1.00 16.70 5.62
C LEU A 100 -1.28 17.95 6.48
N ARG A 101 -2.41 18.62 6.25
CA ARG A 101 -2.75 19.88 6.93
C ARG A 101 -3.68 19.61 8.10
#